data_AF-A0A2G5CRC1-F1
#
_entry.id   AF-A0A2G5CRC1-F1
#
_cell.length_a   1.000
_cell.length_b   1.000
_cell.length_c   1.000
_cell.angle_alpha   90.00
_cell.angle_beta   90.00
_cell.angle_gamma   90.00
#
_symmetry.space_group_name_H-M   'P 1'
#
loop_
_entity.id
_entity.type
_entity.pdbx_description
1 polymer ?
#
loop_
_entity_poly.entity_id
_entity_poly.type
_entity_poly.pdbx_seq_one_letter_code
_entity_poly.pdbx_strand_id
1 'polypeptide(L)'
;MVEYINNYSSKQSSYILSLVLCSKSPQLFLLYLYLFLLLKPTFVLLFLSIFSKNIISQAMAAVKVYGMPLSSCTARVLTCLIEKGVEYELIPRNLAVGEHKQPTFLAKQPFGQIPVLEDGDLTLFAIAKYVAYKYKDQGTDLLRHENVKESALVLVWTEVESQQYNPPISTLVYELLIKGMYGMTTDQAVVDAQSEKLGKVLDVYEARLTENKYLAGNSYSLADQNHIPYTYFLMKTSAASLINSRPHVKAWWEDISSRPSFQKVLTLTQK
;
A
#
# COMPACT_ATOMS: atom_id res chain seq x y z
N MET A 1 43.23 19.07 -23.42
CA MET A 1 42.04 18.64 -22.66
C MET A 1 40.76 19.38 -23.06
N VAL A 2 40.79 20.65 -23.48
CA VAL A 2 39.59 21.36 -23.97
C VAL A 2 39.14 20.90 -25.37
N GLU A 3 40.06 20.50 -26.26
CA GLU A 3 39.70 19.92 -27.56
C GLU A 3 39.12 18.48 -27.50
N TYR A 4 39.38 17.75 -26.41
CA TYR A 4 38.83 16.41 -26.22
C TYR A 4 37.38 16.43 -25.71
N ILE A 5 36.99 17.52 -25.04
CA ILE A 5 35.63 17.74 -24.53
C ILE A 5 34.72 18.29 -25.64
N ASN A 6 35.22 19.19 -26.50
CA ASN A 6 34.44 19.75 -27.60
C ASN A 6 34.11 18.74 -28.71
N ASN A 7 34.97 17.73 -28.95
CA ASN A 7 34.67 16.63 -29.87
C ASN A 7 33.74 15.55 -29.28
N TYR A 8 33.48 15.59 -27.97
CA TYR A 8 32.58 14.66 -27.28
C TYR A 8 31.11 15.11 -27.35
N SER A 9 30.86 16.42 -27.36
CA SER A 9 29.52 17.00 -27.40
C SER A 9 28.84 16.87 -28.78
N SER A 10 29.58 16.90 -29.89
CA SER A 10 29.00 16.81 -31.24
C SER A 10 28.55 15.39 -31.60
N LYS A 11 29.19 14.36 -31.02
CA LYS A 11 28.83 12.96 -31.22
C LYS A 11 27.59 12.54 -30.42
N GLN A 12 27.40 13.03 -29.20
CA GLN A 12 26.19 12.70 -28.42
C GLN A 12 24.90 13.20 -29.08
N SER A 13 24.95 14.35 -29.76
CA SER A 13 23.76 14.90 -30.43
C SER A 13 23.34 14.07 -31.64
N SER A 14 24.27 13.40 -32.34
CA SER A 14 23.94 12.46 -33.42
C SER A 14 23.46 11.10 -32.89
N TYR A 15 23.94 10.63 -31.73
CA TYR A 15 23.43 9.41 -31.09
C TYR A 15 22.00 9.55 -30.57
N ILE A 16 21.63 10.69 -30.00
CA ILE A 16 20.25 10.96 -29.55
C ILE A 16 19.32 11.10 -30.76
N LEU A 17 19.76 11.75 -31.84
CA LEU A 17 18.97 11.85 -33.09
C LEU A 17 18.76 10.48 -33.77
N SER A 18 19.73 9.56 -33.64
CA SER A 18 19.64 8.19 -34.16
C SER A 18 18.63 7.33 -33.39
N LEU A 19 18.57 7.49 -32.06
CA LEU A 19 17.61 6.79 -31.20
C LEU A 19 16.17 7.28 -31.42
N VAL A 20 15.98 8.57 -31.72
CA VAL A 20 14.66 9.14 -32.03
C VAL A 20 14.14 8.70 -33.41
N LEU A 21 15.02 8.45 -34.39
CA LEU A 21 14.63 7.95 -35.72
C LEU A 21 14.32 6.44 -35.75
N CYS A 22 14.75 5.67 -34.75
CA CYS A 22 14.59 4.21 -34.70
C CYS A 22 13.19 3.75 -34.23
N SER A 23 12.30 4.67 -33.82
CA SER A 23 10.98 4.34 -33.26
C SER A 23 9.92 3.93 -34.30
N LYS A 24 10.28 3.76 -35.58
CA LYS A 24 9.33 3.46 -36.67
C LYS A 24 9.54 2.13 -37.39
N SER A 25 10.56 1.34 -37.05
CA SER A 25 10.73 0.00 -37.66
C SER A 25 11.54 -0.96 -36.77
N PRO A 26 10.92 -2.02 -36.21
CA PRO A 26 11.56 -2.97 -35.28
C PRO A 26 12.81 -3.68 -35.85
N GLN A 27 12.87 -3.82 -37.18
CA GLN A 27 13.96 -4.52 -37.88
C GLN A 27 15.26 -3.70 -37.91
N LEU A 28 15.17 -2.37 -37.93
CA LEU A 28 16.33 -1.47 -37.90
C LEU A 28 16.96 -1.36 -36.51
N PHE A 29 16.14 -1.48 -35.46
CA PHE A 29 16.60 -1.49 -34.07
C PHE A 29 17.49 -2.70 -33.78
N LEU A 30 17.10 -3.88 -34.25
CA LEU A 30 17.87 -5.11 -34.10
C LEU A 30 19.22 -5.06 -34.83
N LEU A 31 19.26 -4.43 -36.01
CA LEU A 31 20.51 -4.29 -36.78
C LEU A 31 21.49 -3.31 -36.12
N TYR A 32 20.98 -2.19 -35.57
CA TYR A 32 21.79 -1.23 -34.83
C TYR A 32 22.30 -1.82 -33.51
N LEU A 33 21.47 -2.57 -32.79
CA LEU A 33 21.87 -3.29 -31.59
C LEU A 33 22.97 -4.30 -31.91
N TYR A 34 22.86 -5.04 -33.01
CA TYR A 34 23.86 -6.01 -33.46
C TYR A 34 25.21 -5.36 -33.81
N LEU A 35 25.20 -4.22 -34.52
CA LEU A 35 26.42 -3.44 -34.81
C LEU A 35 27.05 -2.82 -33.55
N PHE A 36 26.24 -2.42 -32.56
CA PHE A 36 26.72 -1.83 -31.31
C PHE A 36 27.36 -2.89 -30.39
N LEU A 37 26.82 -4.11 -30.37
CA LEU A 37 27.35 -5.25 -29.63
C LEU A 37 28.73 -5.71 -30.12
N LEU A 38 29.07 -5.45 -31.40
CA LEU A 38 30.38 -5.78 -31.98
C LEU A 38 31.51 -4.83 -31.56
N LEU A 39 31.22 -3.65 -31.02
CA LEU A 39 32.23 -2.60 -30.89
C LEU A 39 32.94 -2.54 -29.54
N LYS A 40 32.34 -2.95 -28.40
CA LYS A 40 33.04 -3.02 -27.09
C LYS A 40 32.39 -4.03 -26.13
N PRO A 41 33.06 -5.16 -25.79
CA PRO A 41 32.48 -6.22 -24.95
C PRO A 41 32.11 -5.78 -23.52
N THR A 42 32.75 -4.73 -22.99
CA THR A 42 32.46 -4.19 -21.65
C THR A 42 31.12 -3.45 -21.56
N PHE A 43 30.62 -2.88 -22.68
CA PHE A 43 29.31 -2.24 -22.69
C PHE A 43 28.17 -3.25 -22.76
N VAL A 44 28.41 -4.43 -23.35
CA VAL A 44 27.40 -5.49 -23.50
C VAL A 44 26.92 -6.01 -22.14
N LEU A 45 27.82 -6.21 -21.18
CA LEU A 45 27.47 -6.70 -19.84
C LEU A 45 26.69 -5.66 -19.03
N LEU A 46 27.06 -4.39 -19.13
CA LEU A 46 26.33 -3.29 -18.47
C LEU A 46 24.96 -3.07 -19.11
N PHE A 47 24.89 -3.11 -20.45
CA PHE A 47 23.65 -2.96 -21.19
C PHE A 47 22.73 -4.16 -20.96
N LEU A 48 23.23 -5.40 -20.98
CA LEU A 48 22.45 -6.59 -20.61
C LEU A 48 22.00 -6.55 -19.15
N SER A 49 22.80 -6.03 -18.22
CA SER A 49 22.36 -5.85 -16.83
C SER A 49 21.23 -4.82 -16.71
N ILE A 50 21.28 -3.72 -17.45
CA ILE A 50 20.27 -2.65 -17.40
C ILE A 50 19.01 -3.07 -18.18
N PHE A 51 19.17 -3.67 -19.36
CA PHE A 51 18.07 -4.19 -20.17
C PHE A 51 17.41 -5.41 -19.51
N SER A 52 18.16 -6.31 -18.89
CA SER A 52 17.60 -7.44 -18.13
C SER A 52 16.79 -6.94 -16.95
N LYS A 53 17.30 -5.97 -16.17
CA LYS A 53 16.52 -5.36 -15.08
C LYS A 53 15.26 -4.65 -15.59
N ASN A 54 15.33 -3.92 -16.69
CA ASN A 54 14.17 -3.23 -17.27
C ASN A 54 13.16 -4.18 -17.93
N ILE A 55 13.60 -5.24 -18.59
CA ILE A 55 12.72 -6.25 -19.19
C ILE A 55 12.09 -7.13 -18.10
N ILE A 56 12.82 -7.51 -17.06
CA ILE A 56 12.26 -8.24 -15.90
C ILE A 56 11.28 -7.34 -15.14
N SER A 57 11.57 -6.04 -15.01
CA SER A 57 10.62 -5.06 -14.46
C SER A 57 9.39 -4.84 -15.33
N GLN A 58 9.47 -5.05 -16.65
CA GLN A 58 8.33 -4.96 -17.57
C GLN A 58 7.57 -6.29 -17.74
N ALA A 59 8.19 -7.42 -17.40
CA ALA A 59 7.60 -8.76 -17.52
C ALA A 59 6.90 -9.27 -16.25
N MET A 60 7.07 -8.60 -15.11
CA MET A 60 6.23 -8.83 -13.94
C MET A 60 4.94 -8.03 -14.13
N ALA A 61 3.83 -8.71 -14.42
CA ALA A 61 2.53 -8.06 -14.49
C ALA A 61 2.30 -7.28 -13.18
N ALA A 62 1.99 -5.98 -13.30
CA ALA A 62 1.77 -5.13 -12.14
C ALA A 62 0.65 -5.72 -11.25
N VAL A 63 0.83 -5.64 -9.92
CA VAL A 63 -0.18 -6.10 -8.96
C VAL A 63 -1.48 -5.34 -9.19
N LYS A 64 -2.60 -6.03 -9.34
CA LYS A 64 -3.91 -5.39 -9.54
C LYS A 64 -4.67 -5.36 -8.23
N VAL A 65 -5.25 -4.20 -7.90
CA VAL A 65 -6.10 -4.03 -6.73
C VAL A 65 -7.48 -3.58 -7.21
N TYR A 66 -8.50 -4.41 -7.00
CA TYR A 66 -9.88 -4.05 -7.32
C TYR A 66 -10.56 -3.47 -6.09
N GLY A 67 -10.91 -2.19 -6.11
CA GLY A 67 -11.56 -1.53 -4.99
C GLY A 67 -11.61 -0.01 -5.10
N MET A 68 -12.04 0.65 -4.03
CA MET A 68 -12.03 2.12 -3.92
C MET A 68 -10.86 2.56 -3.02
N PRO A 69 -10.10 3.61 -3.36
CA PRO A 69 -8.88 3.98 -2.64
C PRO A 69 -9.06 4.13 -1.12
N LEU A 70 -10.17 4.76 -0.68
CA LEU A 70 -10.47 4.99 0.74
C LEU A 70 -11.43 3.97 1.37
N SER A 71 -11.80 2.89 0.69
CA SER A 71 -12.42 1.77 1.40
C SER A 71 -11.39 1.21 2.39
N SER A 72 -11.75 1.05 3.67
CA SER A 72 -10.78 0.75 4.74
C SER A 72 -9.87 -0.45 4.41
N CYS A 73 -10.44 -1.56 3.94
CA CYS A 73 -9.66 -2.74 3.58
C CYS A 73 -8.78 -2.53 2.34
N THR A 74 -9.26 -1.77 1.34
CA THR A 74 -8.46 -1.41 0.17
C THR A 74 -7.30 -0.50 0.55
N ALA A 75 -7.56 0.51 1.38
CA ALA A 75 -6.55 1.44 1.88
C ALA A 75 -5.44 0.72 2.66
N ARG A 76 -5.75 -0.34 3.44
CA ARG A 76 -4.72 -1.18 4.09
C ARG A 76 -3.77 -1.80 3.06
N VAL A 77 -4.31 -2.37 1.98
CA VAL A 77 -3.52 -3.00 0.91
C VAL A 77 -2.69 -1.96 0.14
N LEU A 78 -3.30 -0.85 -0.26
CA LEU A 78 -2.62 0.22 -0.99
C LEU A 78 -1.49 0.85 -0.17
N THR A 79 -1.75 1.13 1.11
CA THR A 79 -0.71 1.64 2.02
C THR A 79 0.47 0.67 2.07
N CYS A 80 0.20 -0.63 2.20
CA CYS A 80 1.24 -1.66 2.20
C CYS A 80 2.04 -1.68 0.88
N LEU A 81 1.37 -1.66 -0.27
CA LEU A 81 2.03 -1.67 -1.58
C LEU A 81 2.96 -0.46 -1.74
N ILE A 82 2.49 0.74 -1.36
CA ILE A 82 3.28 1.97 -1.43
C ILE A 82 4.46 1.93 -0.45
N GLU A 83 4.23 1.47 0.78
CA GLU A 83 5.26 1.32 1.81
C GLU A 83 6.37 0.33 1.41
N LYS A 84 6.01 -0.68 0.61
CA LYS A 84 6.92 -1.68 0.06
C LYS A 84 7.53 -1.28 -1.29
N GLY A 85 7.10 -0.15 -1.88
CA GLY A 85 7.58 0.30 -3.19
C GLY A 85 7.15 -0.59 -4.36
N VAL A 86 6.03 -1.30 -4.21
CA VAL A 86 5.51 -2.23 -5.22
C VAL A 86 4.62 -1.46 -6.20
N GLU A 87 4.93 -1.56 -7.48
CA GLU A 87 4.08 -1.01 -8.55
C GLU A 87 2.75 -1.77 -8.64
N TYR A 88 1.65 -1.04 -8.76
CA TYR A 88 0.30 -1.60 -8.81
C TYR A 88 -0.63 -0.81 -9.72
N GLU A 89 -1.65 -1.50 -10.21
CA GLU A 89 -2.79 -0.93 -10.91
C GLU A 89 -4.02 -0.96 -9.99
N LEU A 90 -4.59 0.21 -9.68
CA LEU A 90 -5.87 0.28 -8.97
C LEU A 90 -7.00 0.25 -10.00
N ILE A 91 -7.87 -0.74 -9.87
CA ILE A 91 -9.05 -0.94 -10.72
C ILE A 91 -10.29 -0.55 -9.91
N PRO A 92 -10.86 0.66 -10.12
CA PRO A 92 -11.98 1.15 -9.32
C PRO A 92 -13.18 0.21 -9.37
N ARG A 93 -13.86 0.04 -8.23
CA ARG A 93 -15.15 -0.67 -8.14
C ARG A 93 -16.23 0.24 -7.55
N ASN A 94 -17.37 0.35 -8.20
CA ASN A 94 -18.50 1.14 -7.72
C ASN A 94 -19.43 0.29 -6.83
N LEU A 95 -19.37 0.55 -5.52
CA LEU A 95 -20.21 -0.16 -4.55
C LEU A 95 -21.69 0.26 -4.61
N ALA A 96 -21.99 1.49 -5.02
CA ALA A 96 -23.36 2.02 -5.05
C ALA A 96 -24.24 1.30 -6.08
N VAL A 97 -23.65 0.85 -7.20
CA VAL A 97 -24.35 0.05 -8.22
C VAL A 97 -24.12 -1.46 -8.06
N GLY A 98 -23.52 -1.88 -6.94
CA GLY A 98 -23.39 -3.30 -6.61
C GLY A 98 -22.36 -4.07 -7.45
N GLU A 99 -21.32 -3.44 -8.02
CA GLU A 99 -20.33 -4.15 -8.85
C GLU A 99 -19.66 -5.32 -8.11
N HIS A 100 -19.36 -5.12 -6.82
CA HIS A 100 -18.83 -6.13 -5.91
C HIS A 100 -19.75 -7.34 -5.66
N LYS A 101 -21.00 -7.28 -6.12
CA LYS A 101 -21.98 -8.38 -6.02
C LYS A 101 -22.26 -9.06 -7.37
N GLN A 102 -21.66 -8.58 -8.45
CA GLN A 102 -21.85 -9.18 -9.78
C GLN A 102 -21.13 -10.53 -9.89
N PRO A 103 -21.66 -11.50 -10.65
CA PRO A 103 -21.09 -12.85 -10.74
C PRO A 103 -19.60 -12.88 -11.12
N THR A 104 -19.18 -11.98 -12.01
CA THR A 104 -17.77 -11.87 -12.45
C THR A 104 -16.83 -11.41 -11.32
N PHE A 105 -17.32 -10.59 -10.40
CA PHE A 105 -16.56 -10.18 -9.22
C PHE A 105 -16.62 -11.24 -8.12
N LEU A 106 -17.79 -11.86 -7.91
CA LEU A 106 -17.96 -12.96 -6.94
C LEU A 106 -17.09 -14.17 -7.25
N ALA A 107 -16.81 -14.43 -8.54
CA ALA A 107 -15.86 -15.47 -8.96
C ALA A 107 -14.43 -15.21 -8.44
N LYS A 108 -14.06 -13.94 -8.24
CA LYS A 108 -12.77 -13.53 -7.63
C LYS A 108 -12.88 -13.41 -6.12
N GLN A 109 -14.05 -13.00 -5.62
CA GLN A 109 -14.27 -12.77 -4.20
C GLN A 109 -15.66 -13.22 -3.74
N PRO A 110 -15.78 -14.45 -3.18
CA PRO A 110 -17.07 -15.08 -2.93
C PRO A 110 -17.95 -14.38 -1.87
N PHE A 111 -17.38 -13.56 -0.97
CA PHE A 111 -18.16 -12.79 0.00
C PHE A 111 -18.69 -11.47 -0.58
N GLY A 112 -18.31 -11.14 -1.82
CA GLY A 112 -18.69 -9.91 -2.50
C GLY A 112 -18.27 -8.69 -1.72
N GLN A 113 -16.98 -8.61 -1.38
CA GLN A 113 -16.33 -7.52 -0.65
C GLN A 113 -15.11 -7.01 -1.43
N ILE A 114 -14.72 -5.76 -1.21
CA ILE A 114 -13.46 -5.22 -1.71
C ILE A 114 -12.43 -5.14 -0.57
N PRO A 115 -11.12 -5.27 -0.84
CA PRO A 115 -10.49 -5.40 -2.15
C PRO A 115 -10.33 -6.85 -2.63
N VAL A 116 -10.12 -7.01 -3.95
CA VAL A 116 -9.41 -8.16 -4.54
C VAL A 116 -7.99 -7.73 -4.90
N LEU A 117 -7.02 -8.59 -4.63
CA LEU A 117 -5.64 -8.43 -5.08
C LEU A 117 -5.31 -9.56 -6.06
N GLU A 118 -4.84 -9.22 -7.25
CA GLU A 118 -4.27 -10.18 -8.20
C GLU A 118 -2.79 -9.91 -8.37
N ASP A 119 -2.00 -10.97 -8.30
CA ASP A 119 -0.55 -10.93 -8.41
C ASP A 119 -0.07 -12.16 -9.19
N GLY A 120 0.11 -11.99 -10.50
CA GLY A 120 0.32 -13.09 -11.44
C GLY A 120 -0.94 -13.96 -11.58
N ASP A 121 -0.79 -15.25 -11.30
CA ASP A 121 -1.86 -16.26 -11.30
C ASP A 121 -2.62 -16.32 -9.96
N LEU A 122 -2.13 -15.63 -8.93
CA LEU A 122 -2.73 -15.66 -7.61
C LEU A 122 -3.80 -14.57 -7.46
N THR A 123 -5.00 -14.97 -7.07
CA THR A 123 -6.10 -14.07 -6.69
C THR A 123 -6.39 -14.21 -5.19
N LEU A 124 -6.32 -13.10 -4.46
CA LEU A 124 -6.53 -13.02 -3.00
C LEU A 124 -7.57 -11.98 -2.64
N PHE A 125 -8.08 -12.06 -1.41
CA PHE A 125 -8.99 -11.06 -0.84
C PHE A 125 -8.45 -10.53 0.48
N ALA A 126 -8.38 -9.21 0.59
CA ALA A 126 -8.11 -8.48 1.82
C ALA A 126 -6.83 -8.88 2.60
N ILE A 127 -5.65 -8.96 1.96
CA ILE A 127 -4.42 -9.37 2.67
C ILE A 127 -3.24 -8.42 2.44
N ALA A 128 -3.15 -7.34 3.23
CA ALA A 128 -1.92 -6.54 3.33
C ALA A 128 -0.72 -7.39 3.83
N LYS A 129 -0.99 -8.41 4.67
CA LYS A 129 0.02 -9.37 5.14
C LYS A 129 0.69 -10.16 4.00
N TYR A 130 -0.04 -10.48 2.93
CA TYR A 130 0.54 -11.15 1.75
C TYR A 130 1.56 -10.24 1.08
N VAL A 131 1.21 -8.98 0.86
CA VAL A 131 2.11 -7.97 0.27
C VAL A 131 3.38 -7.84 1.12
N ALA A 132 3.21 -7.68 2.44
CA ALA A 132 4.34 -7.58 3.36
C ALA A 132 5.23 -8.84 3.34
N TYR A 133 4.66 -10.04 3.18
CA TYR A 133 5.36 -11.32 3.13
C TYR A 133 6.09 -11.56 1.82
N LYS A 134 5.40 -11.41 0.67
CA LYS A 134 5.98 -11.65 -0.65
C LYS A 134 7.10 -10.67 -0.96
N TYR A 135 6.90 -9.40 -0.63
CA TYR A 135 7.85 -8.33 -0.92
C TYR A 135 8.72 -7.99 0.29
N LYS A 136 8.98 -8.95 1.18
CA LYS A 136 9.73 -8.73 2.43
C LYS A 136 11.07 -8.00 2.24
N ASP A 137 11.74 -8.23 1.11
CA ASP A 137 13.04 -7.62 0.76
C ASP A 137 12.95 -6.19 0.15
N GLN A 138 11.76 -5.59 0.05
CA GLN A 138 11.53 -4.25 -0.51
C GLN A 138 10.93 -3.28 0.50
N GLY A 139 11.38 -2.03 0.54
CA GLY A 139 10.82 -1.00 1.43
C GLY A 139 10.89 -1.37 2.92
N THR A 140 9.92 -0.92 3.71
CA THR A 140 9.91 -1.13 5.17
C THR A 140 9.71 -2.61 5.54
N ASP A 141 10.47 -3.13 6.51
CA ASP A 141 10.26 -4.48 7.05
C ASP A 141 9.06 -4.51 8.03
N LEU A 142 7.88 -4.70 7.46
CA LEU A 142 6.62 -4.70 8.19
C LEU A 142 6.38 -5.98 9.01
N LEU A 143 7.12 -7.07 8.75
CA LEU A 143 6.92 -8.37 9.41
C LEU A 143 8.06 -8.79 10.33
N ARG A 144 9.21 -8.11 10.25
CA ARG A 144 10.39 -8.37 11.09
C ARG A 144 10.85 -9.82 11.00
N HIS A 145 10.82 -10.34 9.78
CA HIS A 145 10.82 -11.78 9.49
C HIS A 145 12.15 -12.47 9.82
N GLU A 146 13.24 -11.70 9.95
CA GLU A 146 14.56 -12.21 10.34
C GLU A 146 14.69 -12.48 11.86
N ASN A 147 13.77 -11.95 12.68
CA ASN A 147 13.76 -12.16 14.13
C ASN A 147 12.42 -12.76 14.57
N VAL A 148 12.44 -14.04 14.92
CA VAL A 148 11.22 -14.78 15.29
C VAL A 148 10.47 -14.14 16.47
N LYS A 149 11.18 -13.55 17.45
CA LYS A 149 10.56 -12.92 18.61
C LYS A 149 9.85 -11.63 18.22
N GLU A 150 10.49 -10.80 17.40
CA GLU A 150 9.91 -9.56 16.93
C GLU A 150 8.75 -9.82 15.96
N SER A 151 8.90 -10.79 15.06
CA SER A 151 7.84 -11.21 14.15
C SER A 151 6.62 -11.74 14.91
N ALA A 152 6.82 -12.53 15.98
CA ALA A 152 5.73 -12.98 16.84
C ALA A 152 4.96 -11.81 17.48
N LEU A 153 5.65 -10.75 17.90
CA LEU A 153 4.99 -9.55 18.43
C LEU A 153 4.18 -8.82 17.34
N VAL A 154 4.68 -8.73 16.11
CA VAL A 154 3.90 -8.18 14.98
C VAL A 154 2.63 -9.00 14.76
N LEU A 155 2.72 -10.32 14.80
CA LEU A 155 1.56 -11.21 14.65
C LEU A 155 0.56 -11.01 15.78
N VAL A 156 1.00 -10.99 17.05
CA VAL A 156 0.12 -10.75 18.21
C VAL A 156 -0.66 -9.45 18.05
N TRP A 157 0.02 -8.34 17.77
CA TRP A 157 -0.66 -7.04 17.68
C TRP A 157 -1.49 -6.87 16.41
N THR A 158 -1.19 -7.63 15.35
CA THR A 158 -2.08 -7.76 14.18
C THR A 158 -3.37 -8.50 14.53
N GLU A 159 -3.31 -9.57 15.33
CA GLU A 159 -4.51 -10.26 15.81
C GLU A 159 -5.30 -9.40 16.80
N VAL A 160 -4.63 -8.64 17.67
CA VAL A 160 -5.30 -7.66 18.56
C VAL A 160 -6.03 -6.60 17.73
N GLU A 161 -5.45 -6.11 16.62
CA GLU A 161 -6.15 -5.23 15.68
C GLU A 161 -7.44 -5.87 15.19
N SER A 162 -7.35 -7.09 14.67
CA SER A 162 -8.48 -7.77 14.03
C SER A 162 -9.59 -8.14 15.02
N GLN A 163 -9.24 -8.56 16.24
CA GLN A 163 -10.18 -9.17 17.18
C GLN A 163 -10.65 -8.22 18.29
N GLN A 164 -9.86 -7.21 18.66
CA GLN A 164 -10.17 -6.31 19.78
C GLN A 164 -10.45 -4.90 19.29
N TYR A 165 -9.62 -4.36 18.39
CA TYR A 165 -9.73 -2.98 17.93
C TYR A 165 -10.78 -2.80 16.83
N ASN A 166 -10.69 -3.61 15.77
CA ASN A 166 -11.48 -3.49 14.56
C ASN A 166 -12.99 -3.67 14.79
N PRO A 167 -13.49 -4.63 15.60
CA PRO A 167 -14.93 -4.81 15.79
C PRO A 167 -15.66 -3.57 16.34
N PRO A 168 -15.25 -2.93 17.46
CA PRO A 168 -15.93 -1.74 17.94
C PRO A 168 -15.70 -0.51 17.05
N ILE A 169 -14.48 -0.28 16.54
CA ILE A 169 -14.22 0.92 15.72
C ILE A 169 -14.92 0.88 14.35
N SER A 170 -15.00 -0.29 13.72
CA SER A 170 -15.71 -0.43 12.43
C SER A 170 -17.20 -0.16 12.61
N THR A 171 -17.79 -0.60 13.73
CA THR A 171 -19.17 -0.28 14.09
C THR A 171 -19.36 1.22 14.31
N LEU A 172 -18.46 1.87 15.06
CA LEU A 172 -18.52 3.33 15.28
C LEU A 172 -18.43 4.12 13.98
N VAL A 173 -17.48 3.77 13.11
CA VAL A 173 -17.34 4.41 11.80
C VAL A 173 -18.59 4.18 10.95
N TYR A 174 -19.19 3.00 11.00
CA TYR A 174 -20.44 2.75 10.29
C TYR A 174 -21.58 3.64 10.79
N GLU A 175 -21.79 3.69 12.10
CA GLU A 175 -22.85 4.47 12.75
C GLU A 175 -22.70 5.99 12.58
N LEU A 176 -21.47 6.50 12.77
CA LEU A 176 -21.20 7.94 12.85
C LEU A 176 -20.83 8.58 11.51
N LEU A 177 -20.45 7.79 10.51
CA LEU A 177 -20.02 8.31 9.21
C LEU A 177 -20.80 7.66 8.06
N ILE A 178 -20.75 6.33 7.94
CA ILE A 178 -21.27 5.64 6.75
C ILE A 178 -22.80 5.75 6.66
N LYS A 179 -23.53 5.57 7.76
CA LYS A 179 -25.00 5.73 7.78
C LYS A 179 -25.43 7.10 7.24
N GLY A 180 -24.77 8.17 7.68
CA GLY A 180 -25.05 9.53 7.21
C GLY A 180 -24.85 9.71 5.70
N MET A 181 -23.85 9.05 5.11
CA MET A 181 -23.62 9.06 3.66
C MET A 181 -24.76 8.38 2.86
N TYR A 182 -25.51 7.47 3.50
CA TYR A 182 -26.67 6.78 2.92
C TYR A 182 -28.02 7.33 3.41
N GLY A 183 -28.04 8.47 4.11
CA GLY A 183 -29.27 9.07 4.65
C GLY A 183 -29.91 8.26 5.78
N MET A 184 -29.17 7.33 6.40
CA MET A 184 -29.61 6.56 7.56
C MET A 184 -29.31 7.33 8.86
N THR A 185 -30.08 7.04 9.91
CA THR A 185 -29.90 7.66 11.23
C THR A 185 -28.95 6.86 12.12
N THR A 186 -28.05 7.55 12.80
CA THR A 186 -27.14 6.98 13.82
C THR A 186 -27.94 6.42 14.99
N ASP A 187 -27.57 5.21 15.44
CA ASP A 187 -28.09 4.63 16.68
C ASP A 187 -27.16 4.99 17.85
N GLN A 188 -27.60 5.92 18.69
CA GLN A 188 -26.78 6.42 19.79
C GLN A 188 -26.47 5.34 20.84
N ALA A 189 -27.38 4.39 21.08
CA ALA A 189 -27.12 3.32 22.05
C ALA A 189 -26.01 2.38 21.56
N VAL A 190 -25.95 2.11 20.26
CA VAL A 190 -24.84 1.37 19.64
C VAL A 190 -23.55 2.17 19.75
N VAL A 191 -23.58 3.48 19.47
CA VAL A 191 -22.40 4.35 19.57
C VAL A 191 -21.83 4.35 20.99
N ASP A 192 -22.67 4.50 22.01
CA ASP A 192 -22.24 4.55 23.40
C ASP A 192 -21.61 3.20 23.82
N ALA A 193 -22.27 2.09 23.51
CA ALA A 193 -21.79 0.75 23.84
C ALA A 193 -20.47 0.39 23.16
N GLN A 194 -20.28 0.79 21.89
CA GLN A 194 -19.04 0.53 21.16
C GLN A 194 -17.92 1.51 21.54
N SER A 195 -18.26 2.74 21.93
CA SER A 195 -17.29 3.71 22.47
C SER A 195 -16.70 3.22 23.79
N GLU A 196 -17.52 2.65 24.67
CA GLU A 196 -17.04 2.04 25.93
C GLU A 196 -16.08 0.87 25.65
N LYS A 197 -16.46 -0.03 24.73
CA LYS A 197 -15.61 -1.17 24.33
C LYS A 197 -14.29 -0.72 23.73
N LEU A 198 -14.33 0.21 22.78
CA LEU A 198 -13.12 0.76 22.16
C LEU A 198 -12.25 1.50 23.18
N GLY A 199 -12.86 2.24 24.11
CA GLY A 199 -12.15 2.92 25.19
C GLY A 199 -11.31 1.94 26.03
N LYS A 200 -11.89 0.82 26.47
CA LYS A 200 -11.17 -0.22 27.23
C LYS A 200 -10.01 -0.82 26.43
N VAL A 201 -10.20 -1.05 25.14
CA VAL A 201 -9.11 -1.51 24.25
C VAL A 201 -8.01 -0.46 24.16
N LEU A 202 -8.37 0.81 23.99
CA LEU A 202 -7.43 1.91 23.89
C LEU A 202 -6.67 2.17 25.20
N ASP A 203 -7.23 1.85 26.36
CA ASP A 203 -6.50 1.90 27.64
C ASP A 203 -5.34 0.88 27.68
N VAL A 204 -5.54 -0.31 27.11
CA VAL A 204 -4.46 -1.31 26.95
C VAL A 204 -3.41 -0.80 25.96
N TYR A 205 -3.84 -0.12 24.89
CA TYR A 205 -2.93 0.48 23.91
C TYR A 205 -2.10 1.61 24.52
N GLU A 206 -2.70 2.45 25.36
CA GLU A 206 -2.01 3.54 26.06
C GLU A 206 -0.90 3.00 26.97
N ALA A 207 -1.19 1.95 27.75
CA ALA A 207 -0.17 1.29 28.56
C ALA A 207 0.94 0.69 27.69
N ARG A 208 0.59 0.03 26.58
CA ARG A 208 1.57 -0.54 25.65
C ARG A 208 2.50 0.52 25.04
N LEU A 209 1.93 1.64 24.61
CA LEU A 209 2.62 2.73 23.92
C LEU A 209 3.38 3.66 24.88
N THR A 210 3.17 3.52 26.19
CA THR A 210 4.04 4.12 27.20
C THR A 210 5.42 3.45 27.21
N GLU A 211 5.47 2.12 26.98
CA GLU A 211 6.71 1.35 27.01
C GLU A 211 7.40 1.22 25.64
N ASN A 212 6.66 1.41 24.55
CA ASN A 212 7.12 1.13 23.19
C ASN A 212 6.67 2.24 22.24
N LYS A 213 7.51 2.60 21.27
CA LYS A 213 7.13 3.59 20.26
C LYS A 213 5.95 3.13 19.37
N TYR A 214 5.88 1.84 19.08
CA TYR A 214 4.87 1.19 18.23
C TYR A 214 4.32 -0.06 18.92
N LEU A 215 3.22 -0.61 18.43
CA LEU A 215 2.53 -1.72 19.10
C LEU A 215 3.42 -2.96 19.21
N ALA A 216 4.16 -3.30 18.16
CA ALA A 216 5.05 -4.46 18.15
C ALA A 216 6.48 -4.16 18.66
N GLY A 217 6.78 -2.97 19.18
CA GLY A 217 8.12 -2.59 19.67
C GLY A 217 8.54 -1.20 19.22
N ASN A 218 9.82 -1.01 18.87
CA ASN A 218 10.36 0.33 18.58
C ASN A 218 10.39 0.73 17.10
N SER A 219 9.91 -0.14 16.20
CA SER A 219 9.87 0.11 14.76
C SER A 219 8.45 -0.05 14.20
N TYR A 220 8.07 0.78 13.23
CA TYR A 220 6.77 0.67 12.56
C TYR A 220 6.60 -0.71 11.90
N SER A 221 5.41 -1.29 11.97
CA SER A 221 5.13 -2.63 11.46
C SER A 221 3.74 -2.77 10.88
N LEU A 222 3.42 -3.95 10.34
CA LEU A 222 2.07 -4.26 9.88
C LEU A 222 1.02 -4.14 11.00
N ALA A 223 1.44 -4.40 12.25
CA ALA A 223 0.59 -4.25 13.41
C ALA A 223 0.11 -2.81 13.62
N ASP A 224 0.85 -1.81 13.15
CA ASP A 224 0.47 -0.40 13.25
C ASP A 224 -0.27 0.06 11.99
N GLN A 225 0.20 -0.36 10.82
CA GLN A 225 -0.39 0.00 9.52
C GLN A 225 -1.87 -0.36 9.42
N ASN A 226 -2.26 -1.53 9.96
CA ASN A 226 -3.60 -2.05 9.83
C ASN A 226 -4.66 -1.18 10.52
N HIS A 227 -4.28 -0.43 11.56
CA HIS A 227 -5.18 0.49 12.25
C HIS A 227 -5.49 1.74 11.46
N ILE A 228 -4.61 2.14 10.53
CA ILE A 228 -4.65 3.46 9.91
C ILE A 228 -6.02 3.79 9.28
N PRO A 229 -6.63 2.95 8.42
CA PRO A 229 -7.81 3.39 7.67
C PRO A 229 -9.06 3.61 8.54
N TYR A 230 -9.35 2.73 9.50
CA TYR A 230 -10.50 2.94 10.39
C TYR A 230 -10.25 4.06 11.39
N THR A 231 -9.02 4.21 11.88
CA THR A 231 -8.66 5.32 12.77
C THR A 231 -8.79 6.65 12.05
N TYR A 232 -8.35 6.73 10.79
CA TYR A 232 -8.55 7.92 9.94
C TYR A 232 -10.02 8.35 9.85
N PHE A 233 -10.94 7.40 9.66
CA PHE A 233 -12.36 7.72 9.63
C PHE A 233 -12.93 8.08 10.99
N LEU A 234 -12.56 7.35 12.06
CA LEU A 234 -12.99 7.67 13.42
C LEU A 234 -12.60 9.09 13.81
N MET A 235 -11.39 9.53 13.42
CA MET A 235 -10.87 10.88 13.67
C MET A 235 -11.68 12.00 12.99
N LYS A 236 -12.56 11.67 12.03
CA LYS A 236 -13.49 12.61 11.40
C LYS A 236 -14.87 12.65 12.04
N THR A 237 -15.07 11.92 13.14
CA THR A 237 -16.34 11.81 13.85
C THR A 237 -16.23 12.43 15.25
N SER A 238 -17.35 12.53 15.95
CA SER A 238 -17.37 12.93 17.37
C SER A 238 -16.60 11.97 18.29
N ALA A 239 -16.37 10.73 17.86
CA ALA A 239 -15.62 9.72 18.62
C ALA A 239 -14.08 9.87 18.53
N ALA A 240 -13.58 10.90 17.82
CA ALA A 240 -12.14 11.23 17.78
C ALA A 240 -11.54 11.48 19.19
N SER A 241 -12.36 11.87 20.16
CA SER A 241 -11.96 12.05 21.56
C SER A 241 -11.42 10.76 22.21
N LEU A 242 -11.85 9.57 21.75
CA LEU A 242 -11.34 8.28 22.23
C LEU A 242 -9.83 8.13 21.96
N ILE A 243 -9.36 8.63 20.82
CA ILE A 243 -7.92 8.68 20.49
C ILE A 243 -7.26 9.86 21.19
N ASN A 244 -7.83 11.06 21.07
CA ASN A 244 -7.20 12.30 21.53
C ASN A 244 -7.05 12.43 23.05
N SER A 245 -7.85 11.71 23.84
CA SER A 245 -7.79 11.73 25.31
C SER A 245 -6.65 10.89 25.89
N ARG A 246 -5.95 10.11 25.06
CA ARG A 246 -4.88 9.19 25.46
C ARG A 246 -3.56 9.64 24.81
N PRO A 247 -2.63 10.26 25.56
CA PRO A 247 -1.50 10.96 24.96
C PRO A 247 -0.56 10.06 24.13
N HIS A 248 -0.27 8.83 24.56
CA HIS A 248 0.62 7.94 23.79
C HIS A 248 -0.09 7.35 22.57
N VAL A 249 -1.37 6.98 22.69
CA VAL A 249 -2.21 6.59 21.55
C VAL A 249 -2.32 7.72 20.53
N LYS A 250 -2.56 8.95 20.98
CA LYS A 250 -2.64 10.13 20.11
C LYS A 250 -1.32 10.35 19.37
N ALA A 251 -0.19 10.34 20.08
CA ALA A 251 1.12 10.52 19.46
C ALA A 251 1.46 9.41 18.46
N TRP A 252 1.13 8.15 18.79
CA TRP A 252 1.24 7.02 17.87
C TRP A 252 0.39 7.22 16.62
N TRP A 253 -0.87 7.63 16.77
CA TRP A 253 -1.76 7.93 15.66
C TRP A 253 -1.19 9.04 14.75
N GLU A 254 -0.73 10.15 15.34
CA GLU A 254 -0.14 11.26 14.60
C GLU A 254 1.09 10.82 13.79
N ASP A 255 1.95 9.97 14.37
CA ASP A 255 3.11 9.40 13.65
C ASP A 255 2.67 8.50 12.49
N ILE A 256 1.85 7.47 12.74
CA ILE A 256 1.50 6.49 11.69
C ILE A 256 0.63 7.09 10.57
N SER A 257 -0.21 8.07 10.90
CA SER A 257 -1.07 8.74 9.92
C SER A 257 -0.32 9.75 9.06
N SER A 258 0.82 10.27 9.54
CA SER A 258 1.67 11.19 8.78
C SER A 258 2.54 10.50 7.73
N ARG A 259 2.61 9.15 7.73
CA ARG A 259 3.49 8.40 6.83
C ARG A 259 3.22 8.71 5.36
N PRO A 260 4.27 8.90 4.53
CA PRO A 260 4.11 9.23 3.11
C PRO A 260 3.27 8.22 2.32
N SER A 261 3.32 6.94 2.70
CA SER A 261 2.54 5.86 2.08
C SER A 261 1.04 6.10 2.21
N PHE A 262 0.56 6.35 3.44
CA PHE A 262 -0.85 6.64 3.68
C PHE A 262 -1.27 7.99 3.10
N GLN A 263 -0.43 9.02 3.23
CA GLN A 263 -0.70 10.33 2.61
C GLN A 263 -0.88 10.20 1.09
N LYS A 264 -0.08 9.36 0.43
CA LYS A 264 -0.26 9.08 -1.00
C LYS A 264 -1.60 8.39 -1.29
N VAL A 265 -2.06 7.45 -0.45
CA VAL A 265 -3.41 6.86 -0.58
C VAL A 265 -4.50 7.93 -0.54
N LEU A 266 -4.38 8.92 0.36
CA LEU A 266 -5.37 10.02 0.44
C LEU A 266 -5.47 10.79 -0.88
N THR A 267 -4.37 10.99 -1.60
CA THR A 267 -4.37 11.71 -2.90
C THR A 267 -5.04 10.93 -4.04
N LEU A 268 -5.16 9.60 -3.94
CA LEU A 268 -5.80 8.77 -4.97
C LEU A 268 -7.31 9.00 -5.08
N THR A 269 -7.90 9.74 -4.14
CA THR A 269 -9.33 10.07 -4.13
C THR A 269 -9.67 11.39 -4.81
N GLN A 270 -8.65 12.16 -5.20
CA GLN A 270 -8.80 13.49 -5.78
C GLN A 270 -8.84 13.48 -7.32
N LYS A 271 -8.98 12.29 -7.93
CA LYS A 271 -9.13 12.07 -9.37
C LYS A 271 -10.48 11.43 -9.66
#